data_AF-A0A835M0A6-F1
#
_entry.id   AF-A0A835M0A6-F1
#
_cell.length_a   1.000
_cell.length_b   1.000
_cell.length_c   1.000
_cell.angle_alpha   90.00
_cell.angle_beta   90.00
_cell.angle_gamma   90.00
#
_symmetry.space_group_name_H-M   'P 1'
#
loop_
_entity.id
_entity.type
_entity.pdbx_description
1 polymer ?
#
loop_
_entity_poly.entity_id
_entity_poly.type
_entity_poly.pdbx_seq_one_letter_code
_entity_poly.pdbx_strand_id
1 'polypeptide(L)'
;MKTPSSCSWVWRGILKHRNIARNHIKYIVAYGTNILFWHDPWCSSKPLWDIPKARNLIHLNEAATVSEVLVQGAWSTAITSLPEGHIKNLILGTEVNGYLEKDEVVWVPSTSGGFIVKLAYPVLRKEYTKVKWYRVVWGKLSVPKHSFTLWQLLSNCLPMQDRLIQKKMLQHSVCSLCNASSEHSKHLFFDCQYSKQVWEQVKNRLKIGGSVKGSTTKWYDIFRLYRINSISVDIYKACIGATVHKIWCERNRQKKKNLKLSAQQLSSKIMGYMQIYFQKNLADVKESTSLRIVAARLRLELNFKEPFPQWIKWELAAADSYMLNTDGSVQENGNGFGGVIRDIMGNVSLAYAGSSSKPSVIYQELFAIAKGLQHTKEKGIINLEVNSDSAGAINII
;
A
#
# COMPACT_ATOMS: atom_id res chain seq x y z
N MET A 1 -18.41 9.99 -32.29
CA MET A 1 -17.32 9.47 -33.15
C MET A 1 -17.21 7.96 -33.06
N LYS A 2 -17.17 7.29 -34.23
CA LYS A 2 -16.92 5.84 -34.36
C LYS A 2 -15.41 5.55 -34.23
N THR A 3 -15.05 4.40 -33.66
CA THR A 3 -13.65 3.94 -33.60
C THR A 3 -13.18 3.59 -35.03
N PRO A 4 -12.05 4.15 -35.53
CA PRO A 4 -11.56 3.81 -36.86
C PRO A 4 -11.25 2.31 -37.00
N SER A 5 -11.60 1.71 -38.13
CA SER A 5 -11.35 0.28 -38.39
C SER A 5 -9.86 -0.06 -38.47
N SER A 6 -9.03 0.88 -38.93
CA SER A 6 -7.58 0.71 -39.18
C SER A 6 -6.66 1.06 -38.00
N CYS A 7 -7.18 1.28 -36.77
CA CYS A 7 -6.34 1.68 -35.65
C CYS A 7 -5.78 0.51 -34.82
N SER A 8 -4.62 0.74 -34.19
CA SER A 8 -3.92 -0.25 -33.34
C SER A 8 -4.75 -0.72 -32.15
N TRP A 9 -4.47 -1.92 -31.64
CA TRP A 9 -5.14 -2.44 -30.43
C TRP A 9 -5.02 -1.50 -29.22
N VAL A 10 -3.88 -0.84 -29.07
CA VAL A 10 -3.65 0.16 -28.01
C VAL A 10 -4.58 1.36 -28.21
N TRP A 11 -4.67 1.89 -29.43
CA TRP A 11 -5.55 3.03 -29.74
C TRP A 11 -7.02 2.69 -29.53
N ARG A 12 -7.46 1.49 -29.93
CA ARG A 12 -8.81 0.99 -29.62
C ARG A 12 -9.07 0.95 -28.11
N GLY A 13 -8.07 0.51 -27.33
CA GLY A 13 -8.12 0.49 -25.87
C GLY A 13 -8.26 1.88 -25.26
N ILE A 14 -7.49 2.85 -25.74
CA ILE A 14 -7.59 4.27 -25.32
C ILE A 14 -8.98 4.82 -25.68
N LEU A 15 -9.40 4.66 -26.93
CA LEU A 15 -10.71 5.14 -27.41
C LEU A 15 -11.88 4.51 -26.65
N LYS A 16 -11.74 3.29 -26.11
CA LYS A 16 -12.77 2.66 -25.26
C LYS A 16 -12.98 3.42 -23.95
N HIS A 17 -11.95 4.08 -23.42
CA HIS A 17 -12.00 4.81 -22.15
C HIS A 17 -12.18 6.33 -22.33
N ARG A 18 -12.36 6.81 -23.56
CA ARG A 18 -12.52 8.25 -23.88
C ARG A 18 -13.63 8.94 -23.09
N ASN A 19 -14.76 8.26 -22.84
CA ASN A 19 -15.88 8.85 -22.11
C ASN A 19 -15.53 9.10 -20.64
N ILE A 20 -14.64 8.28 -20.08
CA ILE A 20 -14.12 8.47 -18.73
C ILE A 20 -13.14 9.65 -18.73
N ALA A 21 -12.21 9.68 -19.69
CA ALA A 21 -11.24 10.77 -19.81
C ALA A 21 -11.90 12.15 -20.04
N ARG A 22 -12.98 12.20 -20.82
CA ARG A 22 -13.75 13.44 -21.10
C ARG A 22 -14.23 14.16 -19.84
N ASN A 23 -14.58 13.42 -18.78
CA ASN A 23 -15.04 14.03 -17.52
C ASN A 23 -13.93 14.75 -16.74
N HIS A 24 -12.69 14.65 -17.21
CA HIS A 24 -11.50 15.16 -16.53
C HIS A 24 -10.64 16.02 -17.46
N ILE A 25 -11.15 16.34 -18.63
CA ILE A 25 -10.51 17.21 -19.62
C ILE A 25 -11.34 18.49 -19.73
N LYS A 26 -10.66 19.63 -19.81
CA LYS A 26 -11.27 20.92 -20.15
C LYS A 26 -10.49 21.52 -21.33
N TYR A 27 -11.18 22.24 -22.18
CA TYR A 27 -10.56 22.98 -23.28
C TYR A 27 -10.41 24.45 -22.89
N ILE A 28 -9.22 24.99 -23.07
CA ILE A 28 -8.92 26.42 -22.92
C ILE A 28 -9.01 27.04 -24.30
N VAL A 29 -9.94 27.98 -24.45
CA VAL A 29 -10.24 28.62 -25.73
C VAL A 29 -9.23 29.73 -25.98
N ALA A 30 -8.52 29.63 -27.11
CA ALA A 30 -7.76 30.74 -27.69
C ALA A 30 -8.52 31.26 -28.91
N TYR A 31 -8.37 30.59 -30.05
CA TYR A 31 -9.09 30.92 -31.29
C TYR A 31 -10.36 30.07 -31.48
N GLY A 32 -10.48 28.95 -30.77
CA GLY A 32 -11.64 28.05 -30.85
C GLY A 32 -11.73 27.24 -32.15
N THR A 33 -10.66 27.18 -32.94
CA THR A 33 -10.64 26.55 -34.26
C THR A 33 -10.62 25.02 -34.19
N ASN A 34 -10.08 24.45 -33.12
CA ASN A 34 -10.01 23.00 -32.91
C ASN A 34 -10.92 22.49 -31.79
N ILE A 35 -11.87 23.33 -31.35
CA ILE A 35 -12.80 23.02 -30.26
C ILE A 35 -14.20 22.90 -30.85
N LEU A 36 -14.82 21.72 -30.73
CA LEU A 36 -16.19 21.51 -31.15
C LEU A 36 -17.13 22.18 -30.16
N PHE A 37 -17.96 23.10 -30.65
CA PHE A 37 -18.87 23.90 -29.85
C PHE A 37 -19.79 23.03 -28.98
N TRP A 38 -20.31 21.95 -29.55
CA TRP A 38 -21.26 21.07 -28.87
C TRP A 38 -20.62 19.95 -28.06
N HIS A 39 -19.54 19.36 -28.57
CA HIS A 39 -19.05 18.06 -28.13
C HIS A 39 -17.85 18.13 -27.18
N ASP A 40 -17.19 19.29 -27.10
CA ASP A 40 -16.04 19.50 -26.21
C ASP A 40 -16.42 20.32 -24.97
N PRO A 41 -15.88 20.00 -23.78
CA PRO A 41 -16.11 20.74 -22.54
C PRO A 41 -15.22 22.00 -22.45
N TRP A 42 -15.62 23.07 -23.12
CA TRP A 42 -14.88 24.36 -23.12
C TRP A 42 -15.49 25.41 -22.17
N CYS A 43 -16.83 25.53 -22.13
CA CYS A 43 -17.53 26.49 -21.27
C CYS A 43 -18.10 25.89 -19.97
N SER A 44 -18.00 24.58 -19.78
CA SER A 44 -18.50 23.91 -18.57
C SER A 44 -17.71 22.63 -18.28
N SER A 45 -18.02 21.95 -17.17
CA SER A 45 -17.44 20.65 -16.84
C SER A 45 -17.91 19.50 -17.76
N LYS A 46 -18.87 19.76 -18.64
CA LYS A 46 -19.43 18.80 -19.61
C LYS A 46 -19.64 19.47 -20.98
N PRO A 47 -19.72 18.69 -22.07
CA PRO A 47 -20.14 19.20 -23.37
C PRO A 47 -21.53 19.86 -23.32
N LEU A 48 -21.73 20.93 -24.07
CA LEU A 48 -23.06 21.58 -24.19
C LEU A 48 -24.12 20.63 -24.76
N TRP A 49 -23.71 19.67 -25.59
CA TRP A 49 -24.58 18.64 -26.14
C TRP A 49 -25.29 17.80 -25.06
N ASP A 50 -24.63 17.60 -23.92
CA ASP A 50 -25.17 16.83 -22.80
C ASP A 50 -26.13 17.67 -21.93
N ILE A 51 -26.35 18.95 -22.26
CA ILE A 51 -27.27 19.87 -21.57
C ILE A 51 -28.54 20.05 -22.43
N PRO A 52 -29.67 19.41 -22.10
CA PRO A 52 -30.85 19.37 -22.99
C PRO A 52 -31.37 20.74 -23.42
N LYS A 53 -31.31 21.74 -22.53
CA LYS A 53 -31.77 23.11 -22.82
C LYS A 53 -30.88 23.84 -23.84
N ALA A 54 -29.59 23.54 -23.90
CA ALA A 54 -28.67 24.22 -24.81
C ALA A 54 -29.01 23.95 -26.29
N ARG A 55 -29.39 22.70 -26.61
CA ARG A 55 -29.72 22.25 -27.97
C ARG A 55 -30.95 22.94 -28.58
N ASN A 56 -31.85 23.43 -27.74
CA ASN A 56 -33.07 24.12 -28.20
C ASN A 56 -32.87 25.63 -28.34
N LEU A 57 -31.82 26.19 -27.73
CA LEU A 57 -31.59 27.64 -27.65
C LEU A 57 -30.62 28.15 -28.71
N ILE A 58 -29.72 27.31 -29.20
CA ILE A 58 -28.62 27.71 -30.10
C ILE A 58 -28.73 26.90 -31.39
N HIS A 59 -28.91 27.59 -32.52
CA HIS A 59 -29.07 26.99 -33.84
C HIS A 59 -27.74 27.00 -34.61
N LEU A 60 -26.81 26.13 -34.20
CA LEU A 60 -25.54 25.90 -34.88
C LEU A 60 -25.50 24.49 -35.46
N ASN A 61 -24.65 24.28 -36.47
CA ASN A 61 -24.35 22.95 -36.96
C ASN A 61 -23.79 22.08 -35.81
N GLU A 62 -24.11 20.78 -35.77
CA GLU A 62 -23.55 19.86 -34.78
C GLU A 62 -22.01 19.78 -34.86
N ALA A 63 -21.45 19.96 -36.06
CA ALA A 63 -20.01 20.01 -36.29
C ALA A 63 -19.38 21.39 -36.06
N ALA A 64 -20.16 22.39 -35.61
CA ALA A 64 -19.67 23.75 -35.44
C ALA A 64 -18.51 23.82 -34.44
N THR A 65 -17.54 24.67 -34.73
CA THR A 65 -16.44 24.99 -33.82
C THR A 65 -16.72 26.25 -33.00
N VAL A 66 -15.98 26.45 -31.91
CA VAL A 66 -16.11 27.67 -31.09
C VAL A 66 -15.75 28.92 -31.89
N SER A 67 -14.81 28.82 -32.85
CA SER A 67 -14.41 29.93 -33.72
C SER A 67 -15.55 30.50 -34.58
N GLU A 68 -16.62 29.74 -34.84
CA GLU A 68 -17.79 30.23 -35.59
C GLU A 68 -18.60 31.28 -34.81
N VAL A 69 -18.51 31.25 -33.49
CA VAL A 69 -19.21 32.17 -32.59
C VAL A 69 -18.27 33.05 -31.76
N LEU A 70 -16.97 32.93 -31.97
CA LEU A 70 -15.94 33.74 -31.33
C LEU A 70 -15.16 34.51 -32.41
N VAL A 71 -15.56 35.75 -32.65
CA VAL A 71 -15.00 36.60 -33.71
C VAL A 71 -14.11 37.67 -33.06
N GLN A 72 -12.82 37.68 -33.41
CA GLN A 72 -11.84 38.64 -32.89
C GLN A 72 -11.82 38.73 -31.34
N GLY A 73 -11.99 37.59 -30.67
CA GLY A 73 -12.01 37.52 -29.20
C GLY A 73 -13.33 37.92 -28.55
N ALA A 74 -14.36 38.26 -29.33
CA ALA A 74 -15.69 38.60 -28.85
C ALA A 74 -16.73 37.55 -29.28
N TRP A 75 -17.69 37.26 -28.39
CA TRP A 75 -18.81 36.37 -28.70
C TRP A 75 -19.77 37.03 -29.70
N SER A 76 -20.20 36.26 -30.71
CA SER A 76 -21.09 36.73 -31.76
C SER A 76 -22.50 37.05 -31.26
N THR A 77 -23.28 37.74 -32.09
CA THR A 77 -24.68 38.07 -31.80
C THR A 77 -25.54 36.84 -31.56
N ALA A 78 -25.22 35.70 -32.18
CA ALA A 78 -25.89 34.42 -31.94
C ALA A 78 -25.80 33.96 -30.47
N ILE A 79 -24.76 34.39 -29.75
CA ILE A 79 -24.54 34.07 -28.33
C ILE A 79 -25.03 35.21 -27.44
N THR A 80 -24.73 36.46 -27.77
CA THR A 80 -25.10 37.61 -26.94
C THR A 80 -26.61 37.89 -26.94
N SER A 81 -27.33 37.51 -28.00
CA SER A 81 -28.79 37.62 -28.08
C SER A 81 -29.56 36.48 -27.40
N LEU A 82 -28.87 35.47 -26.86
CA LEU A 82 -29.54 34.38 -26.16
C LEU A 82 -30.38 34.92 -24.98
N PRO A 83 -31.51 34.26 -24.65
CA PRO A 83 -32.28 34.58 -23.45
C PRO A 83 -31.39 34.53 -22.22
N GLU A 84 -31.63 35.44 -21.27
CA GLU A 84 -30.93 35.41 -20.00
C GLU A 84 -31.14 34.07 -19.30
N GLY A 85 -30.05 33.49 -18.82
CA GLY A 85 -30.11 32.18 -18.20
C GLY A 85 -28.76 31.50 -18.14
N HIS A 86 -28.77 30.30 -17.56
CA HIS A 86 -27.57 29.54 -17.25
C HIS A 86 -26.66 29.30 -18.46
N ILE A 87 -27.22 28.97 -19.64
CA ILE A 87 -26.43 28.66 -20.84
C ILE A 87 -25.68 29.90 -21.35
N LYS A 88 -26.36 31.05 -21.42
CA LYS A 88 -25.75 32.32 -21.81
C LYS A 88 -24.62 32.68 -20.85
N ASN A 89 -24.85 32.56 -19.56
CA ASN A 89 -23.85 32.88 -18.53
C ASN A 89 -22.63 31.93 -18.58
N LEU A 90 -22.84 30.64 -18.87
CA LEU A 90 -21.73 29.69 -19.06
C LEU A 90 -20.84 30.07 -20.24
N ILE A 91 -21.45 30.41 -21.38
CA ILE A 91 -20.70 30.74 -22.59
C ILE A 91 -19.99 32.08 -22.42
N LEU A 92 -20.71 33.13 -22.02
CA LEU A 92 -20.14 34.48 -21.84
C LEU A 92 -19.11 34.53 -20.71
N GLY A 93 -19.26 33.69 -19.68
CA GLY A 93 -18.31 33.56 -18.58
C GLY A 93 -17.08 32.72 -18.91
N THR A 94 -16.95 32.19 -20.14
CA THR A 94 -15.75 31.48 -20.55
C THR A 94 -14.63 32.47 -20.85
N GLU A 95 -13.52 32.34 -20.13
CA GLU A 95 -12.31 33.11 -20.40
C GLU A 95 -11.70 32.69 -21.74
N VAL A 96 -11.59 33.64 -22.66
CA VAL A 96 -10.88 33.51 -23.93
C VAL A 96 -9.45 34.00 -23.70
N ASN A 97 -8.48 33.10 -23.80
CA ASN A 97 -7.09 33.42 -23.50
C ASN A 97 -6.36 33.87 -24.77
N GLY A 98 -6.37 35.19 -25.01
CA GLY A 98 -5.69 35.80 -26.16
C GLY A 98 -4.16 35.76 -26.11
N TYR A 99 -3.55 35.32 -25.01
CA TYR A 99 -2.09 35.14 -24.90
C TYR A 99 -1.61 33.78 -25.42
N LEU A 100 -2.51 32.83 -25.66
CA LEU A 100 -2.15 31.51 -26.17
C LEU A 100 -2.06 31.55 -27.71
N GLU A 101 -1.01 30.92 -28.25
CA GLU A 101 -0.83 30.75 -29.69
C GLU A 101 -1.84 29.76 -30.30
N LYS A 102 -2.47 28.91 -29.48
CA LYS A 102 -3.43 27.88 -29.91
C LYS A 102 -4.34 27.43 -28.77
N ASP A 103 -5.45 26.79 -29.12
CA ASP A 103 -6.32 26.11 -28.16
C ASP A 103 -5.56 25.02 -27.40
N GLU A 104 -5.81 24.92 -26.10
CA GLU A 104 -5.16 23.93 -25.23
C GLU A 104 -6.15 22.98 -24.58
N VAL A 105 -5.70 21.74 -24.36
CA VAL A 105 -6.47 20.71 -23.68
C VAL A 105 -5.79 20.42 -22.34
N VAL A 106 -6.50 20.71 -21.25
CA VAL A 106 -5.98 20.55 -19.89
C VAL A 106 -6.60 19.36 -19.18
N TRP A 107 -5.75 18.61 -18.47
CA TRP A 107 -6.15 17.56 -17.54
C TRP A 107 -6.50 18.20 -16.19
N VAL A 108 -7.80 18.29 -15.90
CA VAL A 108 -8.36 18.98 -14.73
C VAL A 108 -7.75 18.53 -13.39
N PRO A 109 -7.44 17.23 -13.16
CA PRO A 109 -6.79 16.81 -11.93
C PRO A 109 -5.34 17.31 -11.74
N SER A 110 -4.71 17.90 -12.76
CA SER A 110 -3.35 18.46 -12.67
C SER A 110 -3.38 19.97 -12.50
N THR A 111 -2.64 20.49 -11.53
CA THR A 111 -2.49 21.94 -11.31
C THR A 111 -1.77 22.65 -12.45
N SER A 112 -0.91 21.94 -13.19
CA SER A 112 -0.23 22.48 -14.38
C SER A 112 -1.02 22.27 -15.67
N GLY A 113 -2.21 21.66 -15.61
CA GLY A 113 -2.99 21.27 -16.78
C GLY A 113 -2.40 20.09 -17.58
N GLY A 114 -1.13 19.73 -17.38
CA GLY A 114 -0.50 18.60 -18.07
C GLY A 114 -1.04 17.23 -17.63
N PHE A 115 -1.08 16.27 -18.55
CA PHE A 115 -1.48 14.89 -18.22
C PHE A 115 -0.36 14.18 -17.45
N ILE A 116 -0.65 13.75 -16.21
CA ILE A 116 0.29 13.01 -15.36
C ILE A 116 -0.35 11.69 -14.94
N VAL A 117 0.29 10.56 -15.28
CA VAL A 117 -0.20 9.20 -14.97
C VAL A 117 -0.49 9.01 -13.48
N LYS A 118 0.34 9.60 -12.60
CA LYS A 118 0.16 9.59 -11.14
C LYS A 118 -1.19 10.19 -10.69
N LEU A 119 -1.68 11.20 -11.39
CA LEU A 119 -2.95 11.88 -11.11
C LEU A 119 -4.12 11.24 -11.86
N ALA A 120 -3.86 10.67 -13.03
CA ALA A 120 -4.88 9.94 -13.80
C ALA A 120 -5.27 8.61 -13.15
N TYR A 121 -4.29 7.87 -12.61
CA TYR A 121 -4.55 6.52 -12.08
C TYR A 121 -5.60 6.45 -10.96
N PRO A 122 -5.60 7.33 -9.94
CA PRO A 122 -6.63 7.34 -8.90
C PRO A 122 -8.03 7.66 -9.43
N VAL A 123 -8.11 8.52 -10.44
CA VAL A 123 -9.37 8.97 -11.04
C VAL A 123 -9.99 7.89 -11.93
N LEU A 124 -9.14 7.13 -12.63
CA LEU A 124 -9.58 6.09 -13.56
C LEU A 124 -9.83 4.73 -12.87
N ARG A 125 -9.16 4.45 -11.75
CA ARG A 125 -9.30 3.17 -11.05
C ARG A 125 -10.56 3.18 -10.18
N LYS A 126 -11.20 2.01 -10.06
CA LYS A 126 -12.14 1.76 -8.95
C LYS A 126 -11.34 1.55 -7.67
N GLU A 127 -11.67 2.31 -6.63
CA GLU A 127 -11.11 2.11 -5.31
C GLU A 127 -11.82 0.95 -4.61
N TYR A 128 -11.02 0.08 -3.95
CA TYR A 128 -11.49 -1.05 -3.17
C TYR A 128 -10.83 -1.02 -1.80
N THR A 129 -11.49 -1.63 -0.81
CA THR A 129 -10.93 -1.78 0.53
C THR A 129 -9.58 -2.49 0.49
N LYS A 130 -8.58 -1.92 1.16
CA LYS A 130 -7.25 -2.51 1.24
C LYS A 130 -7.32 -3.86 1.96
N VAL A 131 -7.08 -4.93 1.22
CA VAL A 131 -7.03 -6.31 1.75
C VAL A 131 -5.83 -6.48 2.68
N LYS A 132 -6.02 -6.94 3.91
CA LYS A 132 -4.95 -7.03 4.94
C LYS A 132 -3.69 -7.77 4.48
N TRP A 133 -3.85 -8.77 3.62
CA TRP A 133 -2.77 -9.61 3.13
C TRP A 133 -1.85 -8.95 2.10
N TYR A 134 -2.15 -7.74 1.60
CA TYR A 134 -1.32 -7.07 0.58
C TYR A 134 0.14 -6.91 1.01
N ARG A 135 0.40 -6.66 2.30
CA ARG A 135 1.76 -6.53 2.86
C ARG A 135 2.54 -7.84 2.93
N VAL A 136 1.86 -8.99 2.82
CA VAL A 136 2.51 -10.30 2.73
C VAL A 136 2.97 -10.56 1.29
N VAL A 137 2.17 -10.11 0.32
CA VAL A 137 2.45 -10.25 -1.11
C VAL A 137 3.54 -9.26 -1.56
N TRP A 138 3.39 -8.00 -1.14
CA TRP A 138 4.21 -6.87 -1.58
C TRP A 138 5.05 -6.34 -0.40
N GLY A 139 6.15 -7.03 -0.09
CA GLY A 139 7.17 -6.60 0.86
C GLY A 139 8.43 -6.08 0.16
N LYS A 140 9.39 -5.53 0.90
CA LYS A 140 10.61 -4.95 0.31
C LYS A 140 11.48 -6.00 -0.40
N LEU A 141 11.48 -7.23 0.12
CA LEU A 141 12.24 -8.36 -0.41
C LEU A 141 11.38 -9.30 -1.29
N SER A 142 10.20 -8.85 -1.69
CA SER A 142 9.31 -9.64 -2.52
C SER A 142 9.88 -9.81 -3.93
N VAL A 143 10.03 -11.06 -4.36
CA VAL A 143 10.40 -11.38 -5.74
C VAL A 143 9.15 -11.29 -6.63
N PRO A 144 9.11 -10.46 -7.68
CA PRO A 144 7.88 -10.16 -8.44
C PRO A 144 7.10 -11.40 -8.91
N LYS A 145 7.78 -12.40 -9.50
CA LYS A 145 7.14 -13.65 -9.94
C LYS A 145 6.54 -14.46 -8.79
N HIS A 146 7.17 -14.45 -7.61
CA HIS A 146 6.69 -15.15 -6.43
C HIS A 146 5.47 -14.44 -5.84
N SER A 147 5.55 -13.11 -5.72
CA SER A 147 4.45 -12.26 -5.31
C SER A 147 3.26 -12.37 -6.24
N PHE A 148 3.48 -12.41 -7.55
CA PHE A 148 2.39 -12.57 -8.50
C PHE A 148 1.66 -13.91 -8.32
N THR A 149 2.40 -15.02 -8.17
CA THR A 149 1.76 -16.33 -7.90
C THR A 149 1.03 -16.35 -6.55
N LEU A 150 1.61 -15.73 -5.51
CA LEU A 150 0.96 -15.61 -4.21
C LEU A 150 -0.30 -14.74 -4.29
N TRP A 151 -0.25 -13.61 -4.99
CA TRP A 151 -1.41 -12.76 -5.26
C TRP A 151 -2.51 -13.53 -5.99
N GLN A 152 -2.17 -14.31 -7.02
CA GLN A 152 -3.14 -15.15 -7.73
C GLN A 152 -3.74 -16.22 -6.82
N LEU A 153 -2.97 -16.81 -5.90
CA LEU A 153 -3.49 -17.76 -4.91
C LEU A 153 -4.51 -17.06 -4.00
N LEU A 154 -4.12 -15.93 -3.41
CA LEU A 154 -4.92 -15.20 -2.43
C LEU A 154 -6.17 -14.55 -3.02
N SER A 155 -6.11 -14.15 -4.29
CA SER A 155 -7.24 -13.59 -5.02
C SER A 155 -8.14 -14.66 -5.62
N ASN A 156 -7.92 -15.94 -5.29
CA ASN A 156 -8.59 -17.08 -5.91
C ASN A 156 -8.62 -16.94 -7.45
N CYS A 157 -7.45 -16.68 -8.03
CA CYS A 157 -7.24 -16.46 -9.46
C CYS A 157 -6.31 -17.52 -10.10
N LEU A 158 -5.65 -18.39 -9.32
CA LEU A 158 -4.85 -19.49 -9.89
C LEU A 158 -5.69 -20.51 -10.71
N PRO A 159 -5.20 -21.00 -11.86
CA PRO A 159 -5.92 -21.95 -12.72
C PRO A 159 -5.82 -23.39 -12.17
N MET A 160 -6.57 -23.63 -11.10
CA MET A 160 -6.70 -24.92 -10.43
C MET A 160 -7.65 -25.88 -11.20
N GLN A 161 -7.56 -27.19 -10.97
CA GLN A 161 -8.44 -28.16 -11.66
C GLN A 161 -9.91 -28.00 -11.29
N ASP A 162 -10.24 -27.64 -10.05
CA ASP A 162 -11.61 -27.33 -9.62
C ASP A 162 -12.31 -26.29 -10.51
N ARG A 163 -11.60 -25.23 -10.91
CA ARG A 163 -12.13 -24.21 -11.84
C ARG A 163 -12.25 -24.71 -13.27
N LEU A 164 -11.38 -25.63 -13.69
CA LEU A 164 -11.48 -26.25 -15.00
C LEU A 164 -12.69 -27.20 -15.07
N ILE A 165 -13.02 -27.88 -13.97
CA ILE A 165 -14.28 -28.65 -13.85
C ILE A 165 -15.48 -27.73 -13.91
N GLN A 166 -15.49 -26.61 -13.18
CA GLN A 166 -16.58 -25.62 -13.26
C GLN A 166 -16.79 -25.11 -14.69
N LYS A 167 -15.73 -25.03 -15.48
CA LYS A 167 -15.75 -24.65 -16.91
C LYS A 167 -15.99 -25.83 -17.86
N LYS A 168 -16.28 -27.03 -17.36
CA LYS A 168 -16.48 -28.28 -18.13
C LYS A 168 -15.29 -28.65 -19.02
N MET A 169 -14.08 -28.21 -18.67
CA MET A 169 -12.83 -28.52 -19.40
C MET A 169 -12.10 -29.74 -18.83
N LEU A 170 -12.48 -30.22 -17.64
CA LEU A 170 -11.99 -31.44 -17.01
C LEU A 170 -13.17 -32.20 -16.41
N GLN A 171 -13.10 -33.54 -16.43
CA GLN A 171 -14.12 -34.42 -15.83
C GLN A 171 -13.81 -34.75 -14.36
N HIS A 172 -12.54 -34.94 -14.02
CA HIS A 172 -12.09 -35.28 -12.68
C HIS A 172 -10.94 -34.38 -12.23
N SER A 173 -10.85 -34.14 -10.92
CA SER A 173 -9.78 -33.36 -10.31
C SER A 173 -9.07 -34.26 -9.32
N VAL A 174 -7.82 -34.59 -9.63
CA VAL A 174 -6.90 -35.30 -8.74
C VAL A 174 -5.61 -34.51 -8.66
N CYS A 175 -5.12 -34.30 -7.44
CA CYS A 175 -3.88 -33.58 -7.19
C CYS A 175 -2.70 -34.35 -7.76
N SER A 176 -2.03 -33.76 -8.76
CA SER A 176 -0.89 -34.41 -9.43
C SER A 176 0.35 -34.57 -8.54
N LEU A 177 0.38 -33.92 -7.37
CA LEU A 177 1.50 -34.03 -6.44
C LEU A 177 1.34 -35.21 -5.47
N CYS A 178 0.15 -35.52 -4.97
CA CYS A 178 -0.05 -36.66 -4.06
C CYS A 178 -0.84 -37.82 -4.66
N ASN A 179 -1.54 -37.61 -5.78
CA ASN A 179 -2.43 -38.58 -6.44
C ASN A 179 -3.51 -39.17 -5.51
N ALA A 180 -3.86 -38.49 -4.41
CA ALA A 180 -4.69 -39.06 -3.34
C ALA A 180 -5.96 -38.26 -3.03
N SER A 181 -6.07 -37.00 -3.46
CA SER A 181 -7.25 -36.16 -3.17
C SER A 181 -7.51 -35.18 -4.31
N SER A 182 -8.69 -34.55 -4.28
CA SER A 182 -9.05 -33.56 -5.29
C SER A 182 -8.18 -32.31 -5.23
N GLU A 183 -7.81 -31.78 -6.40
CA GLU A 183 -6.98 -30.59 -6.49
C GLU A 183 -7.83 -29.31 -6.38
N HIS A 184 -7.61 -28.57 -5.29
CA HIS A 184 -8.06 -27.20 -5.08
C HIS A 184 -6.97 -26.41 -4.33
N SER A 185 -7.08 -25.09 -4.23
CA SER A 185 -6.01 -24.24 -3.67
C SER A 185 -5.57 -24.65 -2.27
N LYS A 186 -6.53 -24.88 -1.35
CA LYS A 186 -6.22 -25.31 0.02
C LYS A 186 -5.48 -26.66 0.04
N HIS A 187 -5.94 -27.64 -0.74
CA HIS A 187 -5.27 -28.94 -0.80
C HIS A 187 -3.87 -28.82 -1.39
N LEU A 188 -3.73 -28.26 -2.60
CA LEU A 188 -2.46 -28.22 -3.31
C LEU A 188 -1.36 -27.57 -2.47
N PHE A 189 -1.65 -26.46 -1.80
CA PHE A 189 -0.65 -25.68 -1.09
C PHE A 189 -0.50 -26.06 0.39
N PHE A 190 -1.49 -26.69 1.04
CA PHE A 190 -1.47 -26.88 2.49
C PHE A 190 -1.89 -28.27 2.98
N ASP A 191 -2.94 -28.89 2.40
CA ASP A 191 -3.40 -30.20 2.88
C ASP A 191 -2.66 -31.37 2.20
N CYS A 192 -2.09 -31.16 1.01
CA CYS A 192 -1.35 -32.15 0.24
C CYS A 192 -0.11 -32.63 1.00
N GLN A 193 0.05 -33.94 1.13
CA GLN A 193 1.16 -34.55 1.87
C GLN A 193 2.54 -34.11 1.36
N TYR A 194 2.69 -34.00 0.04
CA TYR A 194 3.93 -33.50 -0.57
C TYR A 194 4.21 -32.04 -0.15
N SER A 195 3.21 -31.17 -0.24
CA SER A 195 3.37 -29.76 0.11
C SER A 195 3.61 -29.56 1.60
N LYS A 196 2.98 -30.36 2.48
CA LYS A 196 3.28 -30.36 3.93
C LYS A 196 4.74 -30.64 4.22
N GLN A 197 5.32 -31.67 3.60
CA GLN A 197 6.75 -31.99 3.75
C GLN A 197 7.66 -30.84 3.29
N VAL A 198 7.34 -30.19 2.16
CA VAL A 198 8.08 -29.01 1.70
C VAL A 198 7.99 -27.88 2.72
N TRP A 199 6.80 -27.59 3.24
CA TRP A 199 6.62 -26.56 4.27
C TRP A 199 7.35 -26.89 5.56
N GLU A 200 7.33 -28.13 6.03
CA GLU A 200 8.06 -28.56 7.22
C GLU A 200 9.56 -28.34 7.08
N GLN A 201 10.13 -28.73 5.94
CA GLN A 201 11.55 -28.54 5.68
C GLN A 201 11.92 -27.04 5.60
N VAL A 202 11.11 -26.22 4.92
CA VAL A 202 11.32 -24.76 4.87
C VAL A 202 11.19 -24.13 6.26
N LYS A 203 10.18 -24.50 7.05
CA LYS A 203 9.99 -24.03 8.44
C LYS A 203 11.18 -24.40 9.32
N ASN A 204 11.67 -25.63 9.22
CA ASN A 204 12.82 -26.12 9.99
C ASN A 204 14.09 -25.33 9.65
N ARG A 205 14.33 -25.05 8.36
CA ARG A 205 15.47 -24.22 7.93
C ARG A 205 15.38 -22.79 8.44
N LEU A 206 14.18 -22.22 8.49
CA LEU A 206 13.93 -20.87 9.02
C LEU A 206 13.82 -20.82 10.56
N LYS A 207 13.85 -21.98 11.23
CA LYS A 207 13.57 -22.17 12.66
C LYS A 207 12.31 -21.41 13.12
N ILE A 208 11.25 -21.47 12.30
CA ILE A 208 9.93 -20.91 12.64
C ILE A 208 9.22 -21.96 13.50
N GLY A 209 9.10 -21.72 14.81
CA GLY A 209 8.37 -22.65 15.69
C GLY A 209 8.81 -22.77 17.15
N GLY A 210 9.80 -22.01 17.63
CA GLY A 210 10.27 -22.11 19.03
C GLY A 210 9.26 -21.72 20.12
N SER A 211 8.08 -21.16 19.78
CA SER A 211 7.09 -20.72 20.77
C SER A 211 5.63 -20.96 20.36
N VAL A 212 5.36 -21.68 19.26
CA VAL A 212 3.98 -22.00 18.86
C VAL A 212 3.76 -23.50 18.93
N LYS A 213 3.71 -24.01 20.16
CA LYS A 213 3.07 -25.30 20.43
C LYS A 213 1.57 -25.13 20.11
N GLY A 214 1.09 -25.78 19.05
CA GLY A 214 -0.34 -25.97 18.83
C GLY A 214 -1.04 -25.26 17.64
N SER A 215 -0.34 -24.60 16.70
CA SER A 215 -1.06 -24.08 15.52
C SER A 215 -1.20 -25.15 14.45
N THR A 216 -2.40 -25.73 14.38
CA THR A 216 -2.96 -26.25 13.12
C THR A 216 -2.51 -25.39 11.94
N THR A 217 -1.99 -26.02 10.89
CA THR A 217 -1.42 -25.44 9.67
C THR A 217 -2.48 -24.73 8.82
N LYS A 218 -3.21 -23.80 9.40
CA LYS A 218 -4.24 -23.06 8.70
C LYS A 218 -3.52 -22.11 7.76
N TRP A 219 -3.82 -22.22 6.47
CA TRP A 219 -3.15 -21.46 5.41
C TRP A 219 -3.15 -19.94 5.63
N TYR A 220 -4.08 -19.44 6.46
CA TYR A 220 -4.21 -18.03 6.82
C TYR A 220 -3.26 -17.56 7.94
N ASP A 221 -2.54 -18.45 8.64
CA ASP A 221 -1.54 -18.04 9.64
C ASP A 221 -0.41 -17.23 9.00
N ILE A 222 -0.20 -17.42 7.69
CA ILE A 222 0.66 -16.62 6.82
C ILE A 222 0.35 -15.13 6.88
N PHE A 223 -0.90 -14.77 7.19
CA PHE A 223 -1.34 -13.39 7.27
C PHE A 223 -0.91 -12.73 8.57
N ARG A 224 -0.63 -13.45 9.66
CA ARG A 224 -0.23 -12.78 10.91
C ARG A 224 1.02 -11.88 10.72
N LEU A 225 1.85 -12.20 9.72
CA LEU A 225 3.03 -11.43 9.34
C LEU A 225 2.74 -10.06 8.72
N TYR A 226 1.50 -9.70 8.33
CA TYR A 226 1.21 -8.37 7.77
C TYR A 226 1.35 -7.24 8.81
N ARG A 227 1.28 -7.57 10.11
CA ARG A 227 1.31 -6.61 11.21
C ARG A 227 2.70 -6.06 11.51
N ILE A 228 3.74 -6.79 11.09
CA ILE A 228 5.12 -6.47 11.46
C ILE A 228 5.87 -5.95 10.23
N ASN A 229 6.49 -4.78 10.39
CA ASN A 229 7.30 -4.14 9.38
C ASN A 229 8.79 -4.19 9.79
N SER A 230 9.46 -5.29 9.43
CA SER A 230 10.90 -5.44 9.64
C SER A 230 11.52 -6.27 8.52
N ILE A 231 12.81 -6.06 8.27
CA ILE A 231 13.56 -6.80 7.24
C ILE A 231 13.51 -8.31 7.51
N SER A 232 13.66 -8.72 8.78
CA SER A 232 13.55 -10.13 9.19
C SER A 232 12.18 -10.73 8.83
N VAL A 233 11.10 -9.97 8.97
CA VAL A 233 9.76 -10.42 8.58
C VAL A 233 9.57 -10.43 7.06
N ASP A 234 10.16 -9.49 6.34
CA ASP A 234 10.14 -9.48 4.88
C ASP A 234 10.91 -10.67 4.27
N ILE A 235 11.97 -11.14 4.93
CA ILE A 235 12.64 -12.41 4.58
C ILE A 235 11.66 -13.58 4.67
N TYR A 236 10.90 -13.69 5.77
CA TYR A 236 9.91 -14.76 5.93
C TYR A 236 8.80 -14.69 4.88
N LYS A 237 8.26 -13.49 4.60
CA LYS A 237 7.23 -13.28 3.55
C LYS A 237 7.75 -13.67 2.17
N ALA A 238 9.01 -13.33 1.86
CA ALA A 238 9.64 -13.67 0.59
C ALA A 238 9.84 -15.19 0.44
N CYS A 239 10.28 -15.88 1.50
CA CYS A 239 10.35 -17.35 1.53
C CYS A 239 8.98 -18.00 1.35
N ILE A 240 7.95 -17.47 1.99
CA ILE A 240 6.55 -17.88 1.80
C ILE A 240 6.14 -17.81 0.33
N GLY A 241 6.35 -16.66 -0.32
CA GLY A 241 6.00 -16.47 -1.72
C GLY A 241 6.78 -17.43 -2.63
N ALA A 242 8.06 -17.65 -2.32
CA ALA A 242 8.90 -18.60 -3.04
C ALA A 242 8.39 -20.04 -2.92
N THR A 243 8.01 -20.48 -1.73
CA THR A 243 7.48 -21.83 -1.50
C THR A 243 6.18 -22.05 -2.27
N VAL A 244 5.24 -21.11 -2.19
CA VAL A 244 3.98 -21.17 -2.96
C VAL A 244 4.28 -21.23 -4.47
N HIS A 245 5.14 -20.33 -4.96
CA HIS A 245 5.50 -20.31 -6.37
C HIS A 245 6.16 -21.62 -6.84
N LYS A 246 7.07 -22.17 -6.04
CA LYS A 246 7.80 -23.40 -6.39
C LYS A 246 6.94 -24.65 -6.31
N ILE A 247 6.02 -24.75 -5.35
CA ILE A 247 4.98 -25.81 -5.33
C ILE A 247 4.11 -25.71 -6.59
N TRP A 248 3.69 -24.51 -6.97
CA TRP A 248 2.90 -24.29 -8.19
C TRP A 248 3.67 -24.71 -9.45
N CYS A 249 4.93 -24.31 -9.57
CA CYS A 249 5.81 -24.74 -10.67
C CYS A 249 5.99 -26.25 -10.70
N GLU A 250 6.22 -26.89 -9.56
CA GLU A 250 6.43 -28.33 -9.49
C GLU A 250 5.16 -29.10 -9.85
N ARG A 251 3.99 -28.64 -9.40
CA ARG A 251 2.70 -29.17 -9.84
C ARG A 251 2.56 -29.12 -11.36
N ASN A 252 2.88 -27.98 -11.98
CA ASN A 252 2.78 -27.82 -13.43
C ASN A 252 3.83 -28.65 -14.18
N ARG A 253 5.02 -28.81 -13.61
CA ARG A 253 6.07 -29.67 -14.15
C ARG A 253 5.65 -31.13 -14.15
N GLN A 254 5.07 -31.60 -13.04
CA GLN A 254 4.54 -32.96 -12.95
C GLN A 254 3.43 -33.18 -13.97
N LYS A 255 2.49 -32.24 -14.13
CA LYS A 255 1.41 -32.39 -15.13
C LYS A 255 1.87 -32.37 -16.59
N LYS A 256 2.89 -31.56 -16.92
CA LYS A 256 3.34 -31.39 -18.31
C LYS A 256 4.42 -32.37 -18.73
N LYS A 257 5.25 -32.81 -17.79
CA LYS A 257 6.47 -33.58 -18.06
C LYS A 257 6.54 -34.91 -17.30
N ASN A 258 5.57 -35.22 -16.42
CA ASN A 258 5.63 -36.37 -15.50
C ASN A 258 6.93 -36.41 -14.68
N LEU A 259 7.51 -35.25 -14.39
CA LEU A 259 8.70 -35.09 -13.56
C LEU A 259 8.33 -34.40 -12.24
N LYS A 260 8.74 -35.02 -11.14
CA LYS A 260 8.54 -34.51 -9.78
C LYS A 260 9.80 -34.70 -8.93
N LEU A 261 10.29 -33.60 -8.37
CA LEU A 261 11.33 -33.61 -7.35
C LEU A 261 10.77 -34.12 -6.02
N SER A 262 11.62 -34.76 -5.21
CA SER A 262 11.26 -35.03 -3.82
C SER A 262 11.05 -33.72 -3.05
N ALA A 263 10.28 -33.77 -1.95
CA ALA A 263 10.06 -32.59 -1.11
C ALA A 263 11.38 -31.98 -0.64
N GLN A 264 12.36 -32.83 -0.28
CA GLN A 264 13.72 -32.46 0.11
C GLN A 264 14.50 -31.72 -0.98
N GLN A 265 14.40 -32.20 -2.23
CA GLN A 265 15.05 -31.54 -3.36
C GLN A 265 14.42 -30.17 -3.65
N LEU A 266 13.09 -30.08 -3.60
CA LEU A 266 12.38 -28.83 -3.86
C LEU A 266 12.65 -27.79 -2.77
N SER A 267 12.58 -28.18 -1.49
CA SER A 267 12.89 -27.29 -0.35
C SER A 267 14.34 -26.81 -0.38
N SER A 268 15.31 -27.68 -0.69
CA SER A 268 16.71 -27.29 -0.85
C SER A 268 16.90 -26.27 -1.98
N LYS A 269 16.21 -26.46 -3.12
CA LYS A 269 16.20 -25.48 -4.22
C LYS A 269 15.56 -24.16 -3.84
N ILE A 270 14.47 -24.17 -3.07
CA ILE A 270 13.84 -22.95 -2.54
C ILE A 270 14.85 -22.20 -1.67
N MET A 271 15.42 -22.87 -0.67
CA MET A 271 16.32 -22.21 0.29
C MET A 271 17.60 -21.71 -0.37
N GLY A 272 18.22 -22.48 -1.26
CA GLY A 272 19.42 -22.04 -1.99
C GLY A 272 19.16 -20.82 -2.87
N TYR A 273 18.03 -20.80 -3.60
CA TYR A 273 17.63 -19.63 -4.39
C TYR A 273 17.42 -18.39 -3.50
N MET A 274 16.71 -18.55 -2.38
CA MET A 274 16.42 -17.44 -1.48
C MET A 274 17.68 -16.92 -0.78
N GLN A 275 18.60 -17.81 -0.39
CA GLN A 275 19.88 -17.42 0.20
C GLN A 275 20.67 -16.52 -0.75
N ILE A 276 20.86 -16.94 -2.01
CA ILE A 276 21.55 -16.14 -3.03
C ILE A 276 20.83 -14.80 -3.26
N TYR A 277 19.50 -14.84 -3.34
CA TYR A 277 18.70 -13.63 -3.52
C TYR A 277 18.89 -12.64 -2.35
N PHE A 278 18.83 -13.10 -1.11
CA PHE A 278 19.01 -12.23 0.05
C PHE A 278 20.44 -11.72 0.18
N GLN A 279 21.44 -12.56 -0.06
CA GLN A 279 22.85 -12.15 -0.06
C GLN A 279 23.09 -10.96 -1.00
N LYS A 280 22.46 -10.97 -2.19
CA LYS A 280 22.56 -9.88 -3.15
C LYS A 280 21.77 -8.61 -2.76
N ASN A 281 20.62 -8.76 -2.12
CA ASN A 281 19.69 -7.64 -1.88
C ASN A 281 19.76 -7.05 -0.46
N LEU A 282 20.57 -7.64 0.44
CA LEU A 282 20.73 -7.20 1.82
C LEU A 282 22.18 -6.86 2.18
N ALA A 283 23.03 -6.56 1.19
CA ALA A 283 24.46 -6.31 1.41
C ALA A 283 24.72 -5.22 2.47
N ASP A 284 23.96 -4.11 2.43
CA ASP A 284 24.09 -2.98 3.35
C ASP A 284 22.77 -2.72 4.08
N VAL A 285 22.68 -3.16 5.34
CA VAL A 285 21.43 -3.08 6.11
C VAL A 285 21.65 -2.58 7.52
N LYS A 286 20.67 -1.81 8.01
CA LYS A 286 20.62 -1.40 9.41
C LYS A 286 20.49 -2.64 10.29
N GLU A 287 21.31 -2.68 11.32
CA GLU A 287 21.33 -3.80 12.26
C GLU A 287 20.03 -3.93 13.07
N SER A 288 19.64 -5.18 13.34
CA SER A 288 18.71 -5.52 14.43
C SER A 288 18.97 -6.95 14.91
N THR A 289 18.68 -7.24 16.17
CA THR A 289 18.82 -8.58 16.78
C THR A 289 18.05 -9.64 15.99
N SER A 290 16.81 -9.34 15.57
CA SER A 290 16.00 -10.25 14.76
C SER A 290 16.62 -10.53 13.39
N LEU A 291 17.26 -9.53 12.76
CA LEU A 291 17.92 -9.72 11.48
C LEU A 291 19.19 -10.57 11.62
N ARG A 292 20.02 -10.36 12.66
CA ARG A 292 21.19 -11.21 12.94
C ARG A 292 20.79 -12.68 13.10
N ILE A 293 19.73 -12.94 13.87
CA ILE A 293 19.20 -14.29 14.08
C ILE A 293 18.78 -14.93 12.74
N VAL A 294 18.05 -14.20 11.89
CA VAL A 294 17.57 -14.72 10.60
C VAL A 294 18.73 -14.91 9.61
N ALA A 295 19.68 -13.98 9.57
CA ALA A 295 20.88 -14.06 8.74
C ALA A 295 21.70 -15.30 9.09
N ALA A 296 21.95 -15.55 10.37
CA ALA A 296 22.66 -16.74 10.82
C ALA A 296 21.95 -18.05 10.42
N ARG A 297 20.61 -18.10 10.55
CA ARG A 297 19.81 -19.28 10.14
C ARG A 297 19.90 -19.55 8.63
N LEU A 298 19.94 -18.49 7.84
CA LEU A 298 20.04 -18.56 6.39
C LEU A 298 21.48 -18.61 5.87
N ARG A 299 22.48 -18.54 6.76
CA ARG A 299 23.91 -18.43 6.40
C ARG A 299 24.14 -17.28 5.42
N LEU A 300 23.63 -16.10 5.78
CA LEU A 300 23.85 -14.86 5.05
C LEU A 300 25.02 -14.11 5.69
N GLU A 301 25.92 -13.63 4.85
CA GLU A 301 27.05 -12.78 5.23
C GLU A 301 26.63 -11.33 4.99
N LEU A 302 26.08 -10.67 6.01
CA LEU A 302 25.57 -9.30 5.89
C LEU A 302 26.56 -8.31 6.50
N ASN A 303 26.81 -7.20 5.82
CA ASN A 303 27.51 -6.07 6.41
C ASN A 303 26.49 -5.22 7.16
N PHE A 304 26.52 -5.34 8.48
CA PHE A 304 25.71 -4.48 9.33
C PHE A 304 26.36 -3.11 9.38
N LYS A 305 25.58 -2.08 9.00
CA LYS A 305 25.96 -0.71 9.33
C LYS A 305 25.82 -0.57 10.83
N GLU A 306 26.94 -0.56 11.53
CA GLU A 306 26.94 -0.28 12.96
C GLU A 306 26.25 1.08 13.16
N PRO A 307 25.24 1.16 14.04
CA PRO A 307 24.74 2.46 14.44
C PRO A 307 25.91 3.17 15.11
N PHE A 308 26.30 4.34 14.58
CA PHE A 308 27.32 5.17 15.22
C PHE A 308 26.87 5.38 16.68
N PRO A 309 27.67 4.96 17.68
CA PRO A 309 27.28 5.13 19.07
C PRO A 309 27.11 6.63 19.32
N GLN A 310 25.86 7.07 19.46
CA GLN A 310 25.57 8.42 19.87
C GLN A 310 25.73 8.45 21.38
N TRP A 311 26.79 9.09 21.84
CA TRP A 311 26.93 9.40 23.25
C TRP A 311 25.85 10.39 23.63
N ILE A 312 24.76 9.87 24.19
CA ILE A 312 23.73 10.69 24.79
C ILE A 312 24.26 11.04 26.18
N LYS A 313 24.86 12.22 26.31
CA LYS A 313 25.17 12.78 27.62
C LYS A 313 23.84 13.15 28.25
N TRP A 314 23.54 12.54 29.39
CA TRP A 314 22.43 13.01 30.22
C TRP A 314 22.78 14.40 30.73
N GLU A 315 21.91 15.37 30.46
CA GLU A 315 22.05 16.73 30.97
C GLU A 315 21.38 16.81 32.33
N LEU A 316 22.10 17.38 33.31
CA LEU A 316 21.53 17.70 34.61
C LEU A 316 20.34 18.64 34.40
N ALA A 317 19.32 18.50 35.25
CA ALA A 317 18.23 19.46 35.30
C ALA A 317 18.78 20.87 35.57
N ALA A 318 17.97 21.90 35.30
CA ALA A 318 18.31 23.28 35.69
C ALA A 318 18.80 23.33 37.16
N ALA A 319 19.77 24.21 37.45
CA ALA A 319 20.32 24.37 38.80
C ALA A 319 19.16 24.48 39.82
N ASP A 320 19.25 23.68 40.89
CA ASP A 320 18.25 23.57 41.96
C ASP A 320 16.92 22.85 41.63
N SER A 321 16.89 21.95 40.63
CA SER A 321 15.72 21.12 40.34
C SER A 321 16.00 19.61 40.34
N TYR A 322 15.02 18.85 40.82
CA TYR A 322 14.97 17.39 40.65
C TYR A 322 14.49 17.06 39.24
N MET A 323 14.84 15.88 38.75
CA MET A 323 14.42 15.39 37.44
C MET A 323 13.50 14.17 37.59
N LEU A 324 12.31 14.22 37.00
CA LEU A 324 11.40 13.09 36.88
C LEU A 324 11.37 12.61 35.42
N ASN A 325 11.90 11.42 35.16
CA ASN A 325 11.79 10.75 33.87
C ASN A 325 10.72 9.65 33.93
N THR A 326 9.81 9.60 32.96
CA THR A 326 8.69 8.64 32.96
C THR A 326 8.52 7.91 31.63
N ASP A 327 7.98 6.69 31.70
CA ASP A 327 7.68 5.86 30.53
C ASP A 327 6.40 5.01 30.75
N GLY A 328 5.62 4.83 29.69
CA GLY A 328 4.39 4.05 29.65
C GLY A 328 4.44 2.93 28.60
N SER A 329 4.06 1.71 28.98
CA SER A 329 4.09 0.56 28.07
C SER A 329 2.77 -0.18 27.97
N VAL A 330 2.40 -0.56 26.74
CA VAL A 330 1.25 -1.41 26.45
C VAL A 330 1.71 -2.60 25.62
N GLN A 331 1.48 -3.81 26.14
CA GLN A 331 1.78 -5.07 25.47
C GLN A 331 0.54 -5.97 25.43
N GLU A 332 0.54 -7.00 24.58
CA GLU A 332 -0.59 -7.95 24.47
C GLU A 332 -0.90 -8.67 25.80
N ASN A 333 0.08 -8.78 26.69
CA ASN A 333 -0.01 -9.53 27.95
C ASN A 333 -0.04 -8.63 29.21
N GLY A 334 -0.09 -7.31 29.05
CA GLY A 334 -0.12 -6.38 30.20
C GLY A 334 0.27 -4.96 29.86
N ASN A 335 -0.15 -4.02 30.70
CA ASN A 335 0.20 -2.61 30.60
C ASN A 335 1.00 -2.21 31.85
N GLY A 336 2.04 -1.42 31.65
CA GLY A 336 2.94 -0.98 32.70
C GLY A 336 3.21 0.51 32.61
N PHE A 337 3.62 1.08 33.74
CA PHE A 337 4.08 2.45 33.85
C PHE A 337 5.26 2.50 34.82
N GLY A 338 6.10 3.50 34.70
CA GLY A 338 7.17 3.72 35.67
C GLY A 338 7.88 5.05 35.49
N GLY A 339 8.77 5.34 36.41
CA GLY A 339 9.61 6.51 36.35
C GLY A 339 10.72 6.51 37.38
N VAL A 340 11.66 7.42 37.18
CA VAL A 340 12.83 7.62 38.02
C VAL A 340 12.93 9.10 38.37
N ILE A 341 13.05 9.38 39.66
CA ILE A 341 13.30 10.72 40.20
C ILE A 341 14.78 10.80 40.57
N ARG A 342 15.47 11.82 40.08
CA ARG A 342 16.88 12.09 40.35
C ARG A 342 17.08 13.42 41.04
N ASP A 343 18.07 13.49 41.93
CA ASP A 343 18.45 14.72 42.61
C ASP A 343 19.29 15.66 41.73
N ILE A 344 19.67 16.80 42.30
CA ILE A 344 20.49 17.84 41.65
C ILE A 344 21.90 17.38 41.27
N MET A 345 22.36 16.23 41.76
CA MET A 345 23.63 15.61 41.39
C MET A 345 23.45 14.50 40.35
N GLY A 346 22.20 14.21 39.94
CA GLY A 346 21.85 13.14 39.02
C GLY A 346 21.72 11.74 39.66
N ASN A 347 21.84 11.65 40.99
CA ASN A 347 21.68 10.38 41.69
C ASN A 347 20.21 9.98 41.73
N VAL A 348 19.94 8.68 41.65
CA VAL A 348 18.56 8.17 41.77
C VAL A 348 18.07 8.37 43.21
N SER A 349 17.09 9.25 43.37
CA SER A 349 16.41 9.51 44.64
C SER A 349 15.25 8.53 44.86
N LEU A 350 14.52 8.17 43.80
CA LEU A 350 13.43 7.21 43.84
C LEU A 350 13.21 6.61 42.45
N ALA A 351 12.84 5.34 42.40
CA ALA A 351 12.30 4.69 41.20
C ALA A 351 10.98 4.02 41.55
N TYR A 352 10.02 4.08 40.63
CA TYR A 352 8.72 3.45 40.79
C TYR A 352 8.31 2.75 39.49
N ALA A 353 7.56 1.67 39.64
CA ALA A 353 6.95 0.95 38.54
C ALA A 353 5.67 0.28 39.01
N GLY A 354 4.73 0.07 38.08
CA GLY A 354 3.49 -0.63 38.35
C GLY A 354 2.81 -1.10 37.08
N SER A 355 1.68 -1.78 37.26
CA SER A 355 0.83 -2.24 36.18
C SER A 355 -0.55 -1.60 36.27
N SER A 356 -1.24 -1.49 35.14
CA SER A 356 -2.63 -1.03 35.13
C SER A 356 -3.48 -1.76 34.11
N SER A 357 -4.80 -1.79 34.34
CA SER A 357 -5.75 -2.56 33.53
C SER A 357 -6.15 -1.87 32.22
N LYS A 358 -5.80 -0.60 32.00
CA LYS A 358 -6.24 0.16 30.82
C LYS A 358 -5.26 0.01 29.63
N PRO A 359 -5.69 -0.56 28.49
CA PRO A 359 -4.81 -0.80 27.35
C PRO A 359 -4.69 0.43 26.45
N SER A 360 -4.23 1.56 27.00
CA SER A 360 -4.05 2.81 26.27
C SER A 360 -2.64 3.36 26.51
N VAL A 361 -1.87 3.53 25.44
CA VAL A 361 -0.48 4.03 25.50
C VAL A 361 -0.46 5.40 26.16
N ILE A 362 -1.27 6.33 25.66
CA ILE A 362 -1.36 7.69 26.22
C ILE A 362 -1.79 7.71 27.69
N TYR A 363 -2.65 6.76 28.09
CA TYR A 363 -3.03 6.63 29.50
C TYR A 363 -1.86 6.17 30.35
N GLN A 364 -1.08 5.17 29.92
CA GLN A 364 0.09 4.73 30.70
C GLN A 364 1.11 5.84 30.85
N GLU A 365 1.37 6.62 29.80
CA GLU A 365 2.28 7.77 29.85
C GLU A 365 1.83 8.82 30.86
N LEU A 366 0.58 9.29 30.75
CA LEU A 366 0.02 10.27 31.68
C LEU A 366 -0.06 9.72 33.12
N PHE A 367 -0.33 8.43 33.27
CA PHE A 367 -0.39 7.79 34.58
C PHE A 367 1.00 7.65 35.21
N ALA A 368 2.04 7.38 34.40
CA ALA A 368 3.42 7.39 34.83
C ALA A 368 3.80 8.78 35.37
N ILE A 369 3.49 9.84 34.63
CA ILE A 369 3.73 11.25 35.04
C ILE A 369 2.99 11.56 36.34
N ALA A 370 1.68 11.28 36.40
CA ALA A 370 0.87 11.57 37.57
C ALA A 370 1.39 10.87 38.84
N LYS A 371 1.85 9.62 38.72
CA LYS A 371 2.44 8.88 39.85
C LYS A 371 3.78 9.45 40.28
N GLY A 372 4.62 9.88 39.34
CA GLY A 372 5.87 10.56 39.66
C GLY A 372 5.64 11.88 40.38
N LEU A 373 4.69 12.68 39.90
CA LEU A 373 4.27 13.92 40.55
C LEU A 373 3.75 13.68 41.97
N GLN A 374 2.97 12.63 42.19
CA GLN A 374 2.52 12.25 43.53
C GLN A 374 3.71 11.95 44.47
N HIS A 375 4.68 11.15 44.02
CA HIS A 375 5.87 10.83 44.82
C HIS A 375 6.76 12.04 45.10
N THR A 376 6.90 12.96 44.14
CA THR A 376 7.66 14.21 44.35
C THR A 376 7.00 15.10 45.39
N LYS A 377 5.66 15.20 45.36
CA LYS A 377 4.89 15.92 46.38
C LYS A 377 5.03 15.29 47.76
N GLU A 378 4.96 13.97 47.86
CA GLU A 378 5.15 13.23 49.12
C GLU A 378 6.54 13.43 49.72
N LYS A 379 7.57 13.60 48.87
CA LYS A 379 8.94 13.91 49.28
C LYS A 379 9.20 15.40 49.56
N GLY A 380 8.21 16.28 49.37
CA GLY A 380 8.39 17.72 49.54
C GLY A 380 9.29 18.36 48.47
N ILE A 381 9.40 17.75 47.29
CA ILE A 381 10.17 18.31 46.17
C ILE A 381 9.34 19.40 45.50
N ILE A 382 9.86 20.62 45.48
CA ILE A 382 9.18 21.81 44.96
C ILE A 382 9.62 22.18 43.54
N ASN A 383 10.92 22.05 43.24
CA ASN A 383 11.48 22.33 41.93
C ASN A 383 11.71 21.02 41.18
N LEU A 384 10.93 20.79 40.12
CA LEU A 384 10.91 19.55 39.38
C LEU A 384 10.84 19.80 37.88
N GLU A 385 11.75 19.20 37.14
CA GLU A 385 11.68 19.06 35.69
C GLU A 385 11.10 17.69 35.35
N VAL A 386 10.10 17.64 34.46
CA VAL A 386 9.42 16.40 34.07
C VAL A 386 9.71 16.11 32.61
N ASN A 387 10.26 14.92 32.35
CA ASN A 387 10.70 14.47 31.04
C ASN A 387 10.01 13.16 30.64
N SER A 388 9.37 13.16 29.47
CA SER A 388 8.74 12.01 28.83
C SER A 388 9.11 12.01 27.35
N ASP A 389 9.25 10.83 26.75
CA ASP A 389 9.45 10.69 25.31
C ASP A 389 8.12 10.71 24.51
N SER A 390 6.99 10.76 25.23
CA SER A 390 5.65 10.86 24.65
C SER A 390 5.25 12.31 24.39
N ALA A 391 5.52 12.79 23.18
CA ALA A 391 5.04 14.10 22.72
C ALA A 391 3.52 14.27 22.87
N GLY A 392 2.76 13.17 22.76
CA GLY A 392 1.32 13.19 22.98
C GLY A 392 0.94 13.49 24.43
N ALA A 393 1.66 12.94 25.40
CA ALA A 393 1.40 13.19 26.82
C ALA A 393 1.80 14.62 27.22
N ILE A 394 2.94 15.10 26.72
CA ILE A 394 3.42 16.46 26.95
C ILE A 394 2.42 17.50 26.42
N ASN A 395 1.87 17.31 25.22
CA ASN A 395 0.91 18.26 24.63
C ASN A 395 -0.46 18.29 25.33
N ILE A 396 -0.76 17.34 26.21
CA ILE A 396 -2.03 17.28 26.96
C ILE A 396 -1.93 18.05 28.29
N ILE A 397 -0.73 18.12 28.87
CA ILE A 397 -0.42 18.82 30.12
C ILE A 397 -0.13 20.28 29.79
#